data_AF-A0A519GGQ0-F1
#
_entry.id   AF-A0A519GGQ0-F1
#
_cell.length_a   1.000
_cell.length_b   1.000
_cell.length_c   1.000
_cell.angle_alpha   90.00
_cell.angle_beta   90.00
_cell.angle_gamma   90.00
#
_symmetry.space_group_name_H-M   'P 1'
#
loop_
_entity.id
_entity.type
_entity.pdbx_description
1 polymer ?
#
loop_
_entity_poly.entity_id
_entity_poly.type
_entity_poly.pdbx_seq_one_letter_code
_entity_poly.pdbx_strand_id
1 'polypeptide(L)'
;MRWDLFCKVIDNHGDLGVCWRLACQLAANGDAVRLWVDDASALSWMAPSGHDGVSVIDWGDAEAQRAAVAATPPDVLIEAFGCDPAPELIAHFADAAGAAGATGRTHAWVNLEYLSAEPYVERLHRLPSPVFRGPGEGLTKYFFYPGFTAATGGLLREADLTTRQAAFDRRAWLAAQGIDWQGERLVTLFCYEPAGLAELLAQLDAGPEPTRLLVTTGRATAATQVAVSSQI
;
A
#
# COMPACT_ATOMS: atom_id res chain seq x y z
N MET A 1 9.45 15.79 -8.53
CA MET A 1 10.49 15.15 -7.71
C MET A 1 10.60 13.68 -8.11
N ARG A 2 11.70 13.02 -7.76
CA ARG A 2 11.88 11.57 -7.91
C ARG A 2 11.78 10.88 -6.56
N TRP A 3 10.97 9.83 -6.49
CA TRP A 3 10.76 9.02 -5.30
C TRP A 3 11.21 7.59 -5.55
N ASP A 4 11.95 7.03 -4.60
CA ASP A 4 12.15 5.60 -4.49
C ASP A 4 11.35 5.08 -3.31
N LEU A 5 10.39 4.20 -3.59
CA LEU A 5 9.54 3.56 -2.60
C LEU A 5 9.87 2.07 -2.58
N PHE A 6 10.42 1.60 -1.46
CA PHE A 6 10.79 0.22 -1.25
C PHE A 6 9.69 -0.50 -0.48
N CYS A 7 9.26 -1.66 -0.99
CA CYS A 7 8.21 -2.47 -0.39
C CYS A 7 8.62 -3.94 -0.42
N LYS A 8 8.69 -4.56 0.75
CA LYS A 8 8.84 -6.01 0.89
C LYS A 8 7.47 -6.61 1.17
N VAL A 9 6.99 -7.53 0.34
CA VAL A 9 5.64 -8.09 0.45
C VAL A 9 5.62 -9.18 1.54
N ILE A 10 5.05 -8.85 2.70
CA ILE A 10 4.92 -9.78 3.83
C ILE A 10 3.43 -10.05 4.12
N ASP A 11 2.60 -9.00 4.21
CA ASP A 11 1.17 -9.12 4.49
C ASP A 11 0.36 -9.28 3.20
N ASN A 12 0.44 -10.47 2.59
CA ASN A 12 -0.32 -10.88 1.41
C ASN A 12 -0.30 -9.84 0.28
N HIS A 13 -1.34 -9.02 0.19
CA HIS A 13 -1.48 -7.96 -0.82
C HIS A 13 -1.60 -6.56 -0.20
N GLY A 14 -1.57 -6.46 1.13
CA GLY A 14 -1.73 -5.22 1.88
C GLY A 14 -0.56 -4.27 1.65
N ASP A 15 0.67 -4.75 1.89
CA ASP A 15 1.89 -3.93 1.78
C ASP A 15 2.03 -3.34 0.37
N LEU A 16 1.95 -4.22 -0.62
CA LEU A 16 2.02 -3.85 -2.03
C LEU A 16 0.88 -2.94 -2.45
N GLY A 17 -0.35 -3.21 -1.97
CA GLY A 17 -1.51 -2.38 -2.27
C GLY A 17 -1.41 -0.96 -1.71
N VAL A 18 -0.89 -0.81 -0.49
CA VAL A 18 -0.65 0.51 0.13
C VAL A 18 0.47 1.23 -0.61
N CYS A 19 1.60 0.57 -0.89
CA CYS A 19 2.72 1.17 -1.60
C CYS A 19 2.35 1.56 -3.04
N TRP A 20 1.60 0.71 -3.74
CA TRP A 20 1.07 1.03 -5.08
C TRP A 20 0.15 2.25 -5.05
N ARG A 21 -0.77 2.33 -4.09
CA ARG A 21 -1.68 3.48 -3.96
C ARG A 21 -0.92 4.76 -3.65
N LEU A 22 0.08 4.71 -2.76
CA LEU A 22 0.95 5.85 -2.47
C LEU A 22 1.72 6.29 -3.73
N ALA A 23 2.33 5.34 -4.45
CA ALA A 23 3.08 5.62 -5.68
C ALA A 23 2.19 6.30 -6.74
N CYS A 24 0.98 5.79 -6.97
CA CYS A 24 0.03 6.39 -7.90
C CYS A 24 -0.35 7.83 -7.49
N GLN A 25 -0.60 8.07 -6.20
CA GLN A 25 -0.95 9.42 -5.72
C GLN A 25 0.19 10.42 -5.88
N LEU A 26 1.43 10.00 -5.63
CA LEU A 26 2.61 10.83 -5.88
C LEU A 26 2.74 11.13 -7.40
N ALA A 27 2.59 10.10 -8.24
CA ALA A 27 2.65 10.27 -9.69
C ALA A 27 1.53 11.18 -10.24
N ALA A 28 0.32 11.09 -9.70
CA ALA A 28 -0.79 11.97 -10.06
C ALA A 28 -0.51 13.45 -9.70
N ASN A 29 0.37 13.71 -8.74
CA ASN A 29 0.84 15.07 -8.42
C ASN A 29 2.02 15.54 -9.29
N GLY A 30 2.41 14.76 -10.31
CA GLY A 30 3.48 15.10 -11.25
C GLY A 30 4.87 14.62 -10.84
N ASP A 31 4.97 13.78 -9.80
CA ASP A 31 6.23 13.16 -9.42
C ASP A 31 6.55 11.90 -10.22
N ALA A 32 7.82 11.53 -10.28
CA ALA A 32 8.27 10.25 -10.85
C ALA A 32 8.58 9.27 -9.71
N VAL A 33 7.98 8.08 -9.72
CA VAL A 33 8.12 7.09 -8.65
C VAL A 33 8.73 5.81 -9.20
N ARG A 34 9.78 5.30 -8.53
CA ARG A 34 10.27 3.94 -8.67
C ARG A 34 9.79 3.13 -7.47
N LEU A 35 8.87 2.19 -7.72
CA LEU A 35 8.38 1.25 -6.72
C LEU A 35 9.24 -0.03 -6.81
N TRP A 36 10.12 -0.21 -5.84
CA TRP A 36 10.99 -1.38 -5.71
C TRP A 36 10.30 -2.44 -4.86
N VAL A 37 10.04 -3.61 -5.45
CA VAL A 37 9.26 -4.69 -4.83
C VAL A 37 9.94 -6.04 -5.01
N ASP A 38 9.94 -6.88 -3.98
CA ASP A 38 10.48 -8.25 -4.04
C ASP A 38 9.52 -9.23 -4.74
N ASP A 39 8.21 -8.97 -4.68
CA ASP A 39 7.20 -9.68 -5.46
C ASP A 39 6.14 -8.73 -6.01
N ALA A 40 6.17 -8.49 -7.33
CA ALA A 40 5.20 -7.65 -8.03
C ALA A 40 3.97 -8.42 -8.55
N SER A 41 3.87 -9.74 -8.34
CA SER A 41 2.92 -10.61 -9.02
C SER A 41 1.46 -10.18 -8.85
N ALA A 42 1.10 -9.64 -7.68
CA ALA A 42 -0.27 -9.19 -7.43
C ALA A 42 -0.67 -7.96 -8.25
N LEU A 43 0.29 -7.14 -8.72
CA LEU A 43 -0.02 -6.00 -9.60
C LEU A 43 -0.62 -6.43 -10.93
N SER A 44 -0.34 -7.64 -11.41
CA SER A 44 -0.92 -8.17 -12.65
C SER A 44 -2.46 -8.16 -12.67
N TRP A 45 -3.09 -8.30 -11.50
CA TRP A 45 -4.55 -8.25 -11.36
C TRP A 45 -5.04 -7.05 -10.56
N MET A 46 -4.25 -6.51 -9.62
CA MET A 46 -4.60 -5.30 -8.87
C MET A 46 -4.54 -4.03 -9.72
N ALA A 47 -3.55 -3.96 -10.62
CA ALA A 47 -3.25 -2.80 -11.43
C ALA A 47 -2.75 -3.22 -12.83
N PRO A 48 -3.56 -3.98 -13.60
CA PRO A 48 -3.13 -4.56 -14.88
C PRO A 48 -2.68 -3.52 -15.91
N SER A 49 -3.16 -2.28 -15.80
CA SER A 49 -2.80 -1.18 -16.69
C SER A 49 -1.63 -0.33 -16.18
N GLY A 50 -1.09 -0.62 -15.00
CA GLY A 50 -0.08 0.20 -14.34
C GLY A 50 -0.56 1.63 -14.04
N HIS A 51 0.38 2.56 -13.95
CA HIS A 51 0.11 3.99 -13.78
C HIS A 51 1.25 4.80 -14.40
N ASP A 52 0.91 5.82 -15.19
CA ASP A 52 1.90 6.71 -15.78
C ASP A 52 2.70 7.43 -14.69
N GLY A 53 4.02 7.45 -14.81
CA GLY A 53 4.90 8.04 -13.80
C GLY A 53 5.29 7.09 -12.65
N VAL A 54 4.75 5.86 -12.60
CA VAL A 54 5.21 4.81 -11.69
C VAL A 54 5.95 3.71 -12.46
N SER A 55 7.22 3.49 -12.13
CA SER A 55 8.00 2.35 -12.62
C SER A 55 8.10 1.30 -11.53
N VAL A 56 7.63 0.08 -11.82
CA VAL A 56 7.78 -1.07 -10.92
C VAL A 56 9.10 -1.76 -11.23
N ILE A 57 9.91 -1.98 -10.22
CA ILE A 57 11.25 -2.57 -10.36
C ILE A 57 11.34 -3.77 -9.42
N ASP A 58 11.78 -4.91 -9.96
CA ASP A 58 12.14 -6.06 -9.13
C ASP A 58 13.33 -5.69 -8.26
N TRP A 59 13.12 -5.71 -6.95
CA TRP A 59 14.13 -5.44 -5.96
C TRP A 59 15.34 -6.37 -6.14
N GLY A 60 15.13 -7.65 -6.47
CA GLY A 60 16.18 -8.65 -6.64
C GLY A 60 17.00 -8.50 -7.93
N ASP A 61 16.59 -7.64 -8.86
CA ASP A 61 17.29 -7.46 -10.13
C ASP A 61 18.59 -6.63 -9.95
N ALA A 62 19.71 -7.33 -9.93
CA ALA A 62 21.04 -6.73 -9.80
C ALA A 62 21.40 -5.77 -10.95
N GLU A 63 20.85 -5.95 -12.16
CA GLU A 63 21.06 -5.00 -13.26
C GLU A 63 20.29 -3.72 -13.04
N ALA A 64 19.03 -3.82 -12.61
CA ALA A 64 18.22 -2.66 -12.25
C ALA A 64 18.85 -1.86 -11.09
N GLN A 65 19.39 -2.55 -10.06
CA GLN A 65 20.13 -1.90 -8.98
C GLN A 65 21.36 -1.14 -9.50
N ARG A 66 22.20 -1.77 -10.34
CA ARG A 66 23.37 -1.11 -10.94
C ARG A 66 22.98 0.10 -11.79
N ALA A 67 21.93 -0.02 -12.59
CA ALA A 67 21.42 1.07 -13.41
C ALA A 67 20.91 2.23 -12.54
N ALA A 68 20.27 1.93 -11.40
CA ALA A 68 19.79 2.94 -10.48
C ALA A 68 20.91 3.71 -9.78
N VAL A 69 21.99 3.02 -9.37
CA VAL A 69 23.19 3.65 -8.79
C VAL A 69 23.95 4.48 -9.83
N ALA A 70 23.93 4.08 -11.10
CA ALA A 70 24.53 4.88 -12.18
C ALA A 70 23.70 6.11 -12.59
N ALA A 71 22.44 6.20 -12.17
CA ALA A 71 21.53 7.28 -12.49
C ALA A 71 21.47 8.35 -11.39
N THR A 72 20.74 9.44 -11.66
CA THR A 72 20.49 10.47 -10.64
C THR A 72 19.76 9.87 -9.43
N PRO A 73 20.25 10.10 -8.19
CA PRO A 73 19.63 9.62 -6.96
C PRO A 73 18.23 10.20 -6.78
N PRO A 74 17.34 9.53 -6.02
CA PRO A 74 16.01 10.07 -5.75
C PRO A 74 16.09 11.30 -4.85
N ASP A 75 15.08 12.16 -4.93
CA ASP A 75 14.89 13.27 -3.99
C ASP A 75 14.33 12.75 -2.65
N VAL A 76 13.53 11.68 -2.68
CA VAL A 76 12.98 11.06 -1.48
C VAL A 76 13.10 9.54 -1.55
N LEU A 77 13.57 8.95 -0.45
CA LEU A 77 13.63 7.51 -0.24
C LEU A 77 12.63 7.12 0.85
N ILE A 78 11.74 6.18 0.54
CA ILE A 78 10.76 5.62 1.48
C ILE A 78 11.05 4.13 1.67
N GLU A 79 11.30 3.74 2.91
CA GLU A 79 11.30 2.35 3.35
C GLU A 79 9.91 2.02 3.90
N ALA A 80 9.14 1.18 3.22
CA ALA A 80 7.85 0.75 3.72
C ALA A 80 7.99 -0.46 4.66
N PHE A 81 7.39 -0.33 5.83
CA PHE A 81 7.17 -1.40 6.80
C PHE A 81 8.47 -2.05 7.32
N GLY A 82 9.53 -1.25 7.46
CA GLY A 82 10.83 -1.73 7.92
C GLY A 82 11.51 -2.67 6.92
N CYS A 83 11.26 -2.51 5.62
CA CYS A 83 12.05 -3.17 4.60
C CYS A 83 13.51 -2.66 4.63
N ASP A 84 14.47 -3.49 4.25
CA ASP A 84 15.92 -3.18 4.30
C ASP A 84 16.52 -3.05 2.88
N PRO A 85 16.41 -1.89 2.19
CA PRO A 85 16.93 -1.68 0.83
C PRO A 85 18.38 -2.12 0.66
N ALA A 86 18.75 -2.47 -0.58
CA ALA A 86 20.12 -2.85 -0.91
C ALA A 86 21.11 -1.76 -0.43
N PRO A 87 22.17 -2.13 0.32
CA PRO A 87 23.16 -1.19 0.84
C PRO A 87 23.68 -0.18 -0.19
N GLU A 88 23.87 -0.62 -1.43
CA GLU A 88 24.39 0.19 -2.53
C GLU A 88 23.42 1.32 -2.93
N LEU A 89 22.10 1.07 -2.85
CA LEU A 89 21.08 2.09 -3.12
C LEU A 89 21.02 3.13 -2.00
N ILE A 90 21.16 2.69 -0.74
CA ILE A 90 21.23 3.60 0.42
C ILE A 90 22.50 4.45 0.37
N ALA A 91 23.66 3.85 0.08
CA ALA A 91 24.92 4.57 -0.05
C ALA A 91 24.86 5.63 -1.17
N HIS A 92 24.32 5.26 -2.33
CA HIS A 92 24.10 6.20 -3.44
C HIS A 92 23.20 7.37 -3.05
N PHE A 93 22.14 7.12 -2.29
CA PHE A 93 21.28 8.17 -1.75
C PHE A 93 22.05 9.07 -0.78
N ALA A 94 22.81 8.49 0.16
CA ALA A 94 23.59 9.23 1.16
C ALA A 94 24.67 10.13 0.57
N ASP A 95 25.40 9.67 -0.45
CA ASP A 95 26.42 10.45 -1.14
C ASP A 95 25.83 11.75 -1.76
N ALA A 96 24.55 11.72 -2.13
CA ALA A 96 23.85 12.86 -2.72
C ALA A 96 23.43 13.93 -1.70
N ALA A 97 23.31 13.58 -0.41
CA ALA A 97 22.75 14.44 0.62
C ALA A 97 23.58 15.71 0.84
N GLY A 98 24.91 15.61 0.80
CA GLY A 98 25.81 16.75 0.96
C GLY A 98 25.61 17.81 -0.14
N ALA A 99 25.38 17.38 -1.38
CA ALA A 99 25.10 18.27 -2.51
C ALA A 99 23.68 18.86 -2.45
N ALA A 100 22.69 18.09 -1.96
CA ALA A 100 21.33 18.57 -1.78
C ALA A 100 21.23 19.70 -0.75
N GLY A 101 21.91 19.57 0.39
CA GLY A 101 21.98 20.59 1.43
C GLY A 101 22.56 21.93 0.93
N ALA A 102 23.57 21.87 0.06
CA ALA A 102 24.18 23.06 -0.55
C ALA A 102 23.28 23.74 -1.61
N THR A 103 22.35 22.99 -2.22
CA THR A 103 21.48 23.47 -3.30
C THR A 103 20.05 23.77 -2.84
N GLY A 104 19.73 23.53 -1.56
CA GLY A 104 18.39 23.71 -1.00
C GLY A 104 17.36 22.73 -1.56
N ARG A 105 17.80 21.63 -2.20
CA ARG A 105 16.92 20.59 -2.74
C ARG A 105 16.41 19.71 -1.61
N THR A 106 15.14 19.31 -1.70
CA THR A 106 14.55 18.32 -0.78
C THR A 106 15.28 16.99 -0.94
N HIS A 107 15.77 16.45 0.18
CA HIS A 107 16.42 15.16 0.27
C HIS A 107 16.00 14.48 1.57
N ALA A 108 15.05 13.54 1.49
CA ALA A 108 14.39 12.98 2.68
C ALA A 108 14.42 11.45 2.69
N TRP A 109 14.69 10.89 3.86
CA TRP A 109 14.58 9.46 4.13
C TRP A 109 13.45 9.20 5.11
N VAL A 110 12.43 8.48 4.66
CA VAL A 110 11.21 8.20 5.42
C VAL A 110 11.10 6.70 5.68
N ASN A 111 10.80 6.34 6.92
CA ASN A 111 10.37 5.00 7.28
C ASN A 111 8.84 5.00 7.42
N LEU A 112 8.14 4.48 6.42
CA LEU A 112 6.68 4.39 6.41
C LEU A 112 6.25 3.18 7.24
N GLU A 113 5.46 3.43 8.29
CA GLU A 113 5.01 2.42 9.22
C GLU A 113 3.57 1.96 8.90
N TYR A 114 3.16 0.85 9.51
CA TYR A 114 1.77 0.41 9.42
C TYR A 114 0.81 1.42 10.05
N LEU A 115 -0.41 1.46 9.51
CA LEU A 115 -1.51 2.22 10.09
C LEU A 115 -1.84 1.69 11.49
N SER A 116 -1.89 2.56 12.49
CA SER A 116 -2.39 2.20 13.81
C SER A 116 -3.23 3.33 14.43
N ALA A 117 -4.22 2.93 15.23
CA ALA A 117 -5.03 3.81 16.05
C ALA A 117 -4.50 3.91 17.50
N GLU A 118 -3.41 3.22 17.82
CA GLU A 118 -2.87 3.19 19.17
C GLU A 118 -2.25 4.55 19.55
N PRO A 119 -2.46 5.08 20.76
CA PRO A 119 -2.04 6.43 21.12
C PRO A 119 -0.52 6.71 21.03
N TYR A 120 0.33 5.69 20.95
CA TYR A 120 1.77 5.91 20.87
C TYR A 120 2.21 6.46 19.50
N VAL A 121 1.45 6.20 18.42
CA VAL A 121 1.87 6.56 17.07
C VAL A 121 2.00 8.07 16.86
N GLU A 122 1.23 8.87 17.59
CA GLU A 122 1.35 10.34 17.57
C GLU A 122 2.72 10.82 18.05
N ARG A 123 3.31 10.12 19.02
CA ARG A 123 4.64 10.48 19.57
C ARG A 123 5.79 9.98 18.71
N LEU A 124 5.56 8.95 17.90
CA LEU A 124 6.56 8.37 17.02
C LEU A 124 6.51 8.98 15.61
N HIS A 125 5.37 9.53 15.19
CA HIS A 125 5.25 10.23 13.92
C HIS A 125 6.25 11.41 13.85
N ARG A 126 7.03 11.46 12.77
CA ARG A 126 8.13 12.41 12.49
C ARG A 126 9.31 12.33 13.47
N LEU A 127 9.40 11.28 14.28
CA LEU A 127 10.55 11.10 15.15
C LEU A 127 11.81 10.87 14.28
N PRO A 128 12.91 11.62 14.50
CA PRO A 128 14.15 11.41 13.80
C PRO A 128 14.90 10.18 14.33
N SER A 129 15.55 9.46 13.42
CA SER A 129 16.41 8.32 13.67
C SER A 129 17.74 8.56 12.94
N PRO A 130 18.73 9.18 13.61
CA PRO A 130 20.04 9.40 13.03
C PRO A 130 20.77 8.08 12.76
N VAL A 131 21.37 7.95 11.58
CA VAL A 131 22.13 6.77 11.17
C VAL A 131 23.61 7.00 11.45
N PHE A 132 24.15 6.29 12.44
CA PHE A 132 25.52 6.47 12.91
C PHE A 132 26.54 5.52 12.27
N ARG A 133 26.09 4.47 11.58
CA ARG A 133 26.96 3.48 10.94
C ARG A 133 26.28 2.89 9.72
N GLY A 134 27.08 2.46 8.75
CA GLY A 134 26.63 1.70 7.59
C GLY A 134 26.32 2.61 6.39
N PRO A 135 25.61 2.09 5.38
CA PRO A 135 25.47 2.75 4.08
C PRO A 135 24.82 4.14 4.13
N GLY A 136 23.98 4.40 5.12
CA GLY A 136 23.29 5.68 5.30
C GLY A 136 23.93 6.60 6.34
N GLU A 137 25.18 6.35 6.74
CA GLU A 137 25.86 7.11 7.79
C GLU A 137 25.80 8.63 7.55
N GLY A 138 25.44 9.38 8.60
CA GLY A 138 25.29 10.83 8.54
C GLY A 138 23.91 11.31 8.11
N LEU A 139 23.04 10.43 7.60
CA LEU A 139 21.63 10.77 7.33
C LEU A 139 20.75 10.64 8.58
N THR A 140 19.56 11.23 8.49
CA THR A 140 18.49 11.03 9.47
C THR A 140 17.27 10.46 8.75
N LYS A 141 16.83 9.29 9.20
CA LYS A 141 15.57 8.67 8.79
C LYS A 141 14.43 9.21 9.67
N TYR A 142 13.27 9.50 9.11
CA TYR A 142 12.12 9.97 9.86
C TYR A 142 11.00 8.93 9.84
N PHE A 143 10.50 8.57 11.02
CA PHE A 143 9.35 7.68 11.12
C PHE A 143 8.08 8.38 10.64
N PHE A 144 7.30 7.72 9.79
CA PHE A 144 6.01 8.19 9.31
C PHE A 144 4.95 7.16 9.67
N TYR A 145 4.23 7.41 10.76
CA TYR A 145 3.08 6.62 11.16
C TYR A 145 1.77 7.18 10.58
N PRO A 146 1.08 6.46 9.68
CA PRO A 146 -0.31 6.75 9.33
C PRO A 146 -1.21 6.61 10.56
N GLY A 147 -2.30 7.37 10.61
CA GLY A 147 -3.22 7.35 11.74
C GLY A 147 -4.44 8.22 11.55
N PHE A 148 -5.29 8.24 12.57
CA PHE A 148 -6.64 8.83 12.51
C PHE A 148 -6.75 10.23 13.11
N THR A 149 -5.65 10.79 13.62
CA THR A 149 -5.62 12.12 14.26
C THR A 149 -4.71 13.07 13.51
N ALA A 150 -4.87 14.36 13.76
CA ALA A 150 -4.03 15.41 13.16
C ALA A 150 -2.55 15.34 13.58
N ALA A 151 -2.21 14.60 14.65
CA ALA A 151 -0.84 14.40 15.11
C ALA A 151 -0.13 13.22 14.41
N THR A 152 -0.82 12.52 13.51
CA THR A 152 -0.28 11.39 12.73
C THR A 152 -0.11 11.77 11.26
N GLY A 153 0.40 10.82 10.47
CA GLY A 153 0.57 10.96 9.03
C GLY A 153 -0.72 10.96 8.21
N GLY A 154 -1.87 10.81 8.85
CA GLY A 154 -3.17 10.75 8.19
C GLY A 154 -3.39 9.43 7.44
N LEU A 155 -4.27 9.48 6.45
CA LEU A 155 -4.69 8.33 5.65
C LEU A 155 -4.53 8.64 4.16
N LEU A 156 -4.16 7.63 3.37
CA LEU A 156 -4.19 7.72 1.91
C LEU A 156 -5.62 7.99 1.44
N ARG A 157 -5.81 9.09 0.71
CA ARG A 157 -7.11 9.48 0.14
C ARG A 157 -6.89 10.29 -1.12
N GLU A 158 -7.29 9.74 -2.27
CA GLU A 158 -7.16 10.44 -3.54
C GLU A 158 -8.03 11.72 -3.55
N ALA A 159 -7.54 12.79 -4.19
CA ALA A 159 -8.23 14.07 -4.24
C ALA A 159 -9.61 13.99 -4.90
N ASP A 160 -9.78 13.08 -5.86
CA ASP A 160 -10.99 12.88 -6.64
C ASP A 160 -11.95 11.81 -6.05
N LEU A 161 -11.59 11.18 -4.91
CA LEU A 161 -12.32 10.04 -4.36
C LEU A 161 -13.80 10.37 -4.14
N THR A 162 -14.10 11.50 -3.52
CA THR A 162 -15.48 11.93 -3.23
C THR A 162 -16.28 12.14 -4.52
N THR A 163 -15.66 12.73 -5.54
CA THR A 163 -16.29 12.93 -6.85
C THR A 163 -16.60 11.59 -7.53
N ARG A 164 -15.65 10.65 -7.53
CA ARG A 164 -15.86 9.30 -8.07
C ARG A 164 -16.94 8.53 -7.33
N GLN A 165 -16.99 8.65 -6.00
CA GLN A 165 -18.05 8.03 -5.19
C GLN A 165 -19.43 8.61 -5.50
N ALA A 166 -19.53 9.93 -5.64
CA ALA A 166 -20.80 10.58 -5.99
C ALA A 166 -21.30 10.20 -7.39
N ALA A 167 -20.38 9.95 -8.33
CA ALA A 167 -20.69 9.54 -9.70
C ALA A 167 -20.89 8.02 -9.87
N PHE A 168 -20.66 7.22 -8.83
CA PHE A 168 -20.70 5.76 -8.93
C PHE A 168 -22.14 5.24 -9.04
N ASP A 169 -22.48 4.70 -10.22
CA ASP A 169 -23.74 3.96 -10.42
C ASP A 169 -23.56 2.49 -9.98
N ARG A 170 -23.98 2.23 -8.74
CA ARG A 170 -23.97 0.88 -8.16
C ARG A 170 -24.74 -0.14 -9.00
N ARG A 171 -25.91 0.22 -9.54
CA ARG A 171 -26.77 -0.74 -10.27
C ARG A 171 -26.12 -1.13 -11.59
N ALA A 172 -25.63 -0.15 -12.33
CA ALA A 172 -24.92 -0.39 -13.59
C ALA A 172 -23.64 -1.22 -13.35
N TRP A 173 -22.87 -0.90 -12.30
CA TRP A 173 -21.66 -1.66 -11.97
C TRP A 173 -21.96 -3.13 -11.63
N LEU A 174 -22.95 -3.39 -10.77
CA LEU A 174 -23.36 -4.77 -10.41
C LEU A 174 -23.83 -5.56 -11.65
N ALA A 175 -24.65 -4.95 -12.51
CA ALA A 175 -25.09 -5.58 -13.75
C ALA A 175 -23.92 -5.93 -14.68
N ALA A 176 -22.90 -5.05 -14.77
CA ALA A 176 -21.69 -5.32 -15.54
C ALA A 176 -20.84 -6.47 -14.96
N GLN A 177 -20.96 -6.74 -13.66
CA GLN A 177 -20.36 -7.93 -13.00
C GLN A 177 -21.25 -9.19 -13.12
N GLY A 178 -22.39 -9.12 -13.82
CA GLY A 178 -23.34 -10.23 -13.92
C GLY A 178 -24.16 -10.47 -12.65
N ILE A 179 -24.23 -9.48 -11.76
CA ILE A 179 -24.95 -9.58 -10.48
C ILE A 179 -26.35 -8.97 -10.65
N ASP A 180 -27.37 -9.83 -10.65
CA ASP A 180 -28.77 -9.43 -10.71
C ASP A 180 -29.29 -8.97 -9.34
N TRP A 181 -28.97 -7.72 -8.98
CA TRP A 181 -29.38 -7.10 -7.72
C TRP A 181 -30.82 -6.55 -7.81
N GLN A 182 -31.69 -7.03 -6.91
CA GLN A 182 -33.12 -6.73 -6.84
C GLN A 182 -33.49 -5.79 -5.67
N GLY A 183 -32.49 -5.21 -5.01
CA GLY A 183 -32.71 -4.33 -3.85
C GLY A 183 -32.46 -5.00 -2.50
N GLU A 184 -32.09 -6.28 -2.50
CA GLU A 184 -31.69 -7.02 -1.30
C GLU A 184 -30.42 -6.43 -0.67
N ARG A 185 -30.15 -6.81 0.59
CA ARG A 185 -28.93 -6.39 1.29
C ARG A 185 -27.70 -6.89 0.54
N LEU A 186 -26.76 -6.00 0.28
CA LEU A 186 -25.47 -6.37 -0.30
C LEU A 186 -24.39 -6.35 0.78
N VAL A 187 -23.67 -7.46 0.91
CA VAL A 187 -22.50 -7.59 1.79
C VAL A 187 -21.33 -8.06 0.95
N THR A 188 -20.19 -7.40 1.03
CA THR A 188 -18.94 -7.89 0.43
C THR A 188 -18.11 -8.57 1.51
N LEU A 189 -17.67 -9.80 1.28
CA LEU A 189 -16.84 -10.56 2.18
C LEU A 189 -15.40 -10.61 1.65
N PHE A 190 -14.51 -9.91 2.34
CA PHE A 190 -13.06 -9.97 2.17
C PHE A 190 -12.43 -10.25 3.53
N CYS A 191 -11.90 -11.46 3.72
CA CYS A 191 -11.38 -11.94 4.99
C CYS A 191 -10.34 -13.05 4.79
N TYR A 192 -9.63 -13.35 5.88
CA TYR A 192 -8.88 -14.60 6.05
C TYR A 192 -9.85 -15.74 6.43
N GLU A 193 -9.50 -16.59 7.39
CA GLU A 193 -10.34 -17.68 7.90
C GLU A 193 -10.85 -17.38 9.32
N PRO A 194 -11.82 -16.46 9.49
CA PRO A 194 -12.31 -16.12 10.82
C PRO A 194 -13.13 -17.26 11.43
N ALA A 195 -12.88 -17.57 12.70
CA ALA A 195 -13.60 -18.63 13.43
C ALA A 195 -15.12 -18.41 13.48
N GLY A 196 -15.56 -17.15 13.51
CA GLY A 196 -16.98 -16.77 13.53
C GLY A 196 -17.67 -16.78 12.15
N LEU A 197 -17.01 -17.22 11.08
CA LEU A 197 -17.59 -17.15 9.73
C LEU A 197 -18.88 -17.96 9.60
N ALA A 198 -18.89 -19.21 10.06
CA ALA A 198 -20.07 -20.07 9.96
C ALA A 198 -21.27 -19.51 10.72
N GLU A 199 -21.04 -18.93 11.90
CA GLU A 199 -22.09 -18.29 12.69
C GLU A 199 -22.66 -17.05 11.98
N LEU A 200 -21.79 -16.21 11.41
CA LEU A 200 -22.22 -15.06 10.60
C LEU A 200 -23.08 -15.50 9.42
N LEU A 201 -22.67 -16.54 8.68
CA LEU A 201 -23.44 -17.04 7.54
C LEU A 201 -24.82 -17.56 7.97
N ALA A 202 -24.90 -18.30 9.07
CA ALA A 202 -26.17 -18.80 9.62
C ALA A 202 -27.09 -17.64 10.05
N GLN A 203 -26.54 -16.58 10.65
CA GLN A 203 -27.31 -15.39 11.04
C GLN A 203 -27.84 -14.62 9.82
N LEU A 204 -27.05 -14.54 8.74
CA LEU A 204 -27.48 -13.91 7.49
C LEU A 204 -28.59 -14.72 6.79
N ASP A 205 -28.50 -16.05 6.83
CA ASP A 205 -29.50 -16.96 6.25
C ASP A 205 -30.82 -16.95 7.03
N ALA A 206 -30.76 -16.98 8.37
CA ALA A 206 -31.93 -16.93 9.24
C ALA A 206 -32.54 -15.52 9.38
N GLY A 207 -31.86 -14.49 8.86
CA GLY A 207 -32.29 -13.09 8.97
C GLY A 207 -33.56 -12.79 8.15
N PRO A 208 -34.38 -11.81 8.57
CA PRO A 208 -35.62 -11.46 7.87
C PRO A 208 -35.38 -10.69 6.56
N GLU A 209 -34.18 -10.16 6.33
CA GLU A 209 -33.83 -9.38 5.15
C GLU A 209 -32.99 -10.25 4.20
N PRO A 210 -33.46 -10.49 2.96
CA PRO A 210 -32.68 -11.20 1.96
C PRO A 210 -31.30 -10.55 1.80
N THR A 211 -30.25 -11.38 1.82
CA THR A 211 -28.87 -10.90 1.72
C THR A 211 -28.17 -11.59 0.55
N ARG A 212 -27.58 -10.80 -0.33
CA ARG A 212 -26.61 -11.26 -1.32
C ARG A 212 -25.20 -11.00 -0.82
N LEU A 213 -24.50 -12.09 -0.52
CA LEU A 213 -23.11 -12.09 -0.10
C LEU A 213 -22.17 -12.20 -1.32
N LEU A 214 -21.40 -11.15 -1.58
CA LEU A 214 -20.38 -11.10 -2.61
C LEU A 214 -19.04 -11.53 -2.00
N VAL A 215 -18.64 -12.77 -2.25
CA VAL A 215 -17.41 -13.33 -1.68
C VAL A 215 -16.24 -13.08 -2.63
N THR A 216 -15.19 -12.44 -2.12
CA THR A 216 -13.97 -12.16 -2.88
C THR A 216 -13.20 -13.45 -3.20
N THR A 217 -12.59 -13.50 -4.38
CA THR A 217 -11.74 -14.61 -4.81
C THR A 217 -10.54 -14.79 -3.86
N GLY A 218 -10.11 -16.04 -3.66
CA GLY A 218 -8.98 -16.38 -2.79
C GLY A 218 -9.41 -16.87 -1.42
N ARG A 219 -8.77 -16.38 -0.36
CA ARG A 219 -8.93 -16.91 1.00
C ARG A 219 -10.37 -16.81 1.52
N ALA A 220 -11.08 -15.72 1.24
CA ALA A 220 -12.49 -15.58 1.61
C ALA A 220 -13.39 -16.62 0.95
N THR A 221 -13.16 -16.94 -0.34
CA THR A 221 -13.89 -18.01 -1.04
C THR A 221 -13.63 -19.37 -0.40
N ALA A 222 -12.36 -19.70 -0.14
CA ALA A 222 -11.99 -20.96 0.49
C ALA A 222 -12.60 -21.09 1.91
N ALA A 223 -12.50 -20.03 2.72
CA ALA A 223 -13.08 -19.99 4.06
C ALA A 223 -14.60 -20.18 4.03
N THR A 224 -15.28 -19.54 3.08
CA THR A 224 -16.74 -19.65 2.93
C THR A 224 -17.16 -21.06 2.51
N GLN A 225 -16.44 -21.68 1.57
CA GLN A 225 -16.72 -23.06 1.14
C GLN A 225 -16.61 -24.05 2.31
N VAL A 226 -15.57 -23.91 3.14
CA VAL A 226 -15.42 -24.71 4.36
C VAL A 226 -16.58 -24.48 5.32
N ALA A 227 -16.90 -23.21 5.61
CA ALA A 227 -17.96 -22.85 6.55
C ALA A 227 -19.34 -23.39 6.13
N VAL A 228 -19.67 -23.34 4.84
CA VAL A 228 -20.94 -23.87 4.30
C VAL A 228 -20.94 -25.40 4.30
N SER A 229 -19.82 -26.05 3.98
CA SER A 229 -19.73 -27.52 3.95
C SER A 229 -19.82 -28.15 5.34
N SER A 230 -19.40 -27.44 6.39
CA SER A 230 -19.51 -27.90 7.78
C SER A 230 -20.92 -27.78 8.37
N GLN A 231 -21.88 -27.19 7.65
CA GLN A 231 -23.28 -27.05 8.08
C GLN A 231 -24.21 -28.11 7.45
N ILE A 232 -23.71 -28.90 6.51
CA ILE A 232 -24.41 -30.03 5.84
C ILE A 232 -24.04 -31.34 6.54
#